data_AF-A0AAN5C684-F1
#
_entry.id   AF-A0AAN5C684-F1
#
_cell.length_a   1.000
_cell.length_b   1.000
_cell.length_c   1.000
_cell.angle_alpha   90.00
_cell.angle_beta   90.00
_cell.angle_gamma   90.00
#
_symmetry.space_group_name_H-M   'P 1'
#
loop_
_entity.id
_entity.type
_entity.pdbx_description
1 polymer ?
#
loop_
_entity_poly.entity_id
_entity_poly.type
_entity_poly.pdbx_seq_one_letter_code
_entity_poly.pdbx_strand_id
1 'polypeptide(L)'
;MTDTEKAPLSNDKEEKVTLPMEKRAEVEPFLQGEPSEAPVDKWSLVYLIIFLHGIGTLMPWNMFLTIADSYYVNYKMMEFTENNTMAETWYSKNYMISQNVCSQLPNLILNFVNIFIVVKGDLTKRIGISLCVVGAAVLFTMSFIYMDTWTWQGGFFALTLLSVILLNGTNGIYQNSIFGLVSDFPFKYTNAVIIGNNFCGTFVSIISIASTYLFESNELRAMVYFGISLLTIAFCFASFFTLKKLPFYRFYAKSEQKSVEDGESSEEQQAVTFREFWATFKEGWIGFTNVFLTFFVTLTIFPATMINVQPDTDNILYTSVGSNRGLYIGVYVFLLFNLLAFIGSMLGSYKQVIAPEHMRIWVYIRVLLIPAFCFLNLYPDTRGILPVLCTSNWCYFILSSIMSLSSGYLSSLSMMYITRYVSAERARTAMMMAAFFLISGIVAGIVFSRVLESFVGLF
;
A
#
# COMPACT_ATOMS: atom_id res chain seq x y z
N MET A 1 -51.67 49.28 17.97
CA MET A 1 -51.23 49.56 16.59
C MET A 1 -49.73 49.83 16.69
N THR A 2 -48.94 48.76 16.80
CA THR A 2 -48.19 48.09 15.70
C THR A 2 -46.99 48.91 15.25
N ASP A 3 -45.93 48.89 16.07
CA ASP A 3 -44.56 49.19 15.63
C ASP A 3 -43.82 47.87 15.48
N THR A 4 -43.74 47.38 14.24
CA THR A 4 -42.85 46.29 13.84
C THR A 4 -41.44 46.83 13.68
N GLU A 5 -40.61 46.64 14.70
CA GLU A 5 -39.17 46.91 14.63
C GLU A 5 -38.47 45.71 13.99
N LYS A 6 -37.94 45.90 12.77
CA LYS A 6 -37.14 44.92 12.04
C LYS A 6 -35.80 44.73 12.76
N ALA A 7 -35.51 43.50 13.17
CA ALA A 7 -34.17 43.08 13.59
C ALA A 7 -33.15 43.28 12.45
N PRO A 8 -31.91 43.73 12.72
CA PRO A 8 -30.86 43.75 11.71
C PRO A 8 -30.39 42.32 11.43
N LEU A 9 -30.36 41.94 10.15
CA LEU A 9 -29.73 40.71 9.68
C LEU A 9 -28.26 40.68 10.13
N SER A 10 -27.88 39.59 10.79
CA SER A 10 -26.49 39.25 11.07
C SER A 10 -25.72 39.18 9.75
N ASN A 11 -24.68 39.99 9.63
CA ASN A 11 -23.67 39.84 8.58
C ASN A 11 -23.09 38.42 8.66
N ASP A 12 -23.43 37.60 7.67
CA ASP A 12 -22.70 36.39 7.33
C ASP A 12 -21.24 36.78 7.12
N LYS A 13 -20.40 36.48 8.11
CA LYS A 13 -18.96 36.44 7.90
C LYS A 13 -18.73 35.27 6.95
N GLU A 14 -18.47 35.58 5.68
CA GLU A 14 -17.77 34.67 4.78
C GLU A 14 -16.51 34.19 5.51
N GLU A 15 -16.56 32.96 6.00
CA GLU A 15 -15.43 32.24 6.55
C GLU A 15 -14.49 31.96 5.36
N LYS A 16 -13.64 32.94 5.03
CA LYS A 16 -12.55 32.75 4.06
C LYS A 16 -11.77 31.52 4.50
N VAL A 17 -11.84 30.46 3.70
CA VAL A 17 -10.97 29.29 3.81
C VAL A 17 -9.54 29.78 3.60
N THR A 18 -8.87 30.15 4.68
CA THR A 18 -7.46 30.49 4.69
C THR A 18 -6.71 29.23 4.28
N LEU A 19 -5.91 29.34 3.22
CA LEU A 19 -5.04 28.24 2.79
C LEU A 19 -4.12 27.87 3.96
N PRO A 20 -3.95 26.57 4.32
CA PRO A 20 -3.39 26.13 5.61
C PRO A 20 -1.94 26.53 5.93
N MET A 21 -1.26 27.30 5.08
CA MET A 21 0.19 27.53 5.18
C MET A 21 0.63 28.99 5.06
N GLU A 22 -0.26 29.97 5.18
CA GLU A 22 0.20 31.36 5.18
C GLU A 22 0.83 31.72 6.54
N LYS A 23 2.17 31.54 6.59
CA LYS A 23 3.13 31.86 7.66
C LYS A 23 3.26 30.84 8.80
N ARG A 24 4.00 29.75 8.57
CA ARG A 24 4.86 29.15 9.62
C ARG A 24 6.31 29.55 9.38
N ALA A 25 6.98 29.96 10.45
CA ALA A 25 8.38 30.37 10.49
C ALA A 25 9.31 29.27 9.94
N GLU A 26 10.53 29.67 9.55
CA GLU A 26 11.59 28.85 8.94
C GLU A 26 11.48 27.35 9.25
N VAL A 27 11.18 26.59 8.20
CA VAL A 27 10.91 25.15 8.27
C VAL A 27 12.16 24.42 8.77
N GLU A 28 12.14 23.97 10.02
CA GLU A 28 13.16 23.05 10.53
C GLU A 28 13.31 21.84 9.58
N PRO A 29 14.55 21.36 9.36
CA PRO A 29 14.79 20.17 8.54
C PRO A 29 13.97 18.99 9.09
N PHE A 30 13.25 18.30 8.19
CA PHE A 30 12.34 17.20 8.56
C PHE A 30 13.06 16.05 9.28
N LEU A 31 14.33 15.84 8.93
CA LEU A 31 15.24 14.97 9.67
C LEU A 31 15.83 15.77 10.84
N GLN A 32 15.06 15.91 11.92
CA GLN A 32 15.60 16.44 13.17
C GLN A 32 16.76 15.54 13.64
N GLY A 33 17.83 16.16 14.15
CA GLY A 33 18.90 15.43 14.82
C GLY A 33 18.35 14.70 16.06
N GLU A 34 18.94 13.56 16.42
CA GLU A 34 18.57 12.86 17.64
C GLU A 34 18.76 13.80 18.86
N PRO A 35 17.85 13.79 19.86
CA PRO A 35 18.03 14.56 21.08
C PRO A 35 19.40 14.29 21.69
N SER A 36 20.06 15.30 22.26
CA SER A 36 21.41 15.18 22.85
C SER A 36 21.56 14.05 23.88
N GLU A 37 20.46 13.58 24.48
CA GLU A 37 20.43 12.50 25.48
C GLU A 37 19.96 11.13 24.91
N ALA A 38 19.55 11.06 23.64
CA ALA A 38 19.06 9.82 23.06
C ALA A 38 20.23 8.85 22.77
N PRO A 39 20.11 7.55 23.13
CA PRO A 39 21.12 6.57 22.81
C PRO A 39 21.21 6.35 21.31
N VAL A 40 22.42 6.37 20.75
CA VAL A 40 22.65 6.14 19.31
C VAL A 40 22.26 4.71 18.93
N ASP A 41 21.57 4.56 17.79
CA ASP A 41 21.25 3.26 17.18
C ASP A 41 22.52 2.57 16.63
N LYS A 42 23.20 1.81 17.50
CA LYS A 42 24.42 1.09 17.15
C LYS A 42 24.18 0.13 15.98
N TRP A 43 24.98 0.26 14.93
CA TRP A 43 24.91 -0.54 13.70
C TRP A 43 23.60 -0.36 12.91
N SER A 44 22.80 0.68 13.20
CA SER A 44 21.47 0.87 12.60
C SER A 44 20.55 -0.35 12.78
N LEU A 45 20.71 -1.09 13.88
CA LEU A 45 20.01 -2.35 14.10
C LEU A 45 18.51 -2.12 14.29
N VAL A 46 18.10 -1.05 14.99
CA VAL A 46 16.67 -0.70 15.08
C VAL A 46 16.14 -0.38 13.71
N TYR A 47 16.87 0.38 12.90
CA TYR A 47 16.45 0.75 11.55
C TYR A 47 16.23 -0.49 10.68
N LEU A 48 17.16 -1.45 10.71
CA LEU A 48 17.06 -2.71 9.97
C LEU A 48 15.88 -3.58 10.44
N ILE A 49 15.60 -3.62 11.75
CA ILE A 49 14.43 -4.32 12.28
C ILE A 49 13.15 -3.65 11.79
N ILE A 50 13.04 -2.33 11.86
CA ILE A 50 11.85 -1.62 11.38
C ILE A 50 11.66 -1.78 9.87
N PHE A 51 12.74 -1.74 9.10
CA PHE A 51 12.73 -2.05 7.67
C PHE A 51 12.24 -3.48 7.39
N LEU A 52 12.72 -4.47 8.14
CA LEU A 52 12.25 -5.86 8.06
C LEU A 52 10.76 -5.97 8.37
N HIS A 53 10.26 -5.24 9.37
CA HIS A 53 8.84 -5.22 9.69
C HIS A 53 8.02 -4.59 8.56
N GLY A 54 8.52 -3.57 7.86
CA GLY A 54 7.90 -3.07 6.63
C GLY A 54 7.73 -4.20 5.61
N ILE A 55 8.80 -4.97 5.33
CA ILE A 55 8.72 -6.15 4.46
C ILE A 55 7.66 -7.14 4.96
N GLY A 56 7.68 -7.47 6.26
CA GLY A 56 6.75 -8.40 6.88
C GLY A 56 5.28 -7.99 6.75
N THR A 57 4.97 -6.69 6.77
CA THR A 57 3.60 -6.18 6.62
C THR A 57 3.04 -6.32 5.21
N LEU A 58 3.84 -6.61 4.18
CA LEU A 58 3.31 -6.80 2.82
C LEU A 58 3.64 -8.16 2.22
N MET A 59 4.63 -8.88 2.77
CA MET A 59 5.11 -10.14 2.21
C MET A 59 3.99 -11.19 2.02
N PRO A 60 3.16 -11.52 3.03
CA PRO A 60 2.16 -12.59 2.87
C PRO A 60 1.12 -12.24 1.81
N TRP A 61 0.65 -10.98 1.79
CA TRP A 61 -0.32 -10.52 0.81
C TRP A 61 0.27 -10.47 -0.60
N ASN A 62 1.49 -9.96 -0.76
CA ASN A 62 2.14 -9.87 -2.06
C ASN A 62 2.42 -11.25 -2.66
N MET A 63 2.83 -12.23 -1.83
CA MET A 63 3.03 -13.61 -2.29
C MET A 63 1.71 -14.25 -2.70
N PHE A 64 0.65 -14.05 -1.91
CA PHE A 64 -0.69 -14.53 -2.23
C PHE A 64 -1.21 -13.96 -3.55
N LEU A 65 -1.11 -12.63 -3.73
CA LEU A 65 -1.52 -11.92 -4.94
C LEU A 65 -0.74 -12.39 -6.18
N THR A 66 0.58 -12.59 -6.04
CA THR A 66 1.44 -12.91 -7.17
C THR A 66 1.20 -14.32 -7.71
N ILE A 67 0.92 -15.28 -6.83
CA ILE A 67 0.65 -16.66 -7.27
C ILE A 67 -0.82 -16.91 -7.64
N ALA A 68 -1.72 -15.96 -7.34
CA ALA A 68 -3.16 -16.07 -7.50
C ALA A 68 -3.59 -16.62 -8.87
N ASP A 69 -3.04 -16.05 -9.93
CA ASP A 69 -3.36 -16.41 -11.30
C ASP A 69 -2.91 -17.84 -11.65
N SER A 70 -1.63 -18.18 -11.44
CA SER A 70 -1.13 -19.50 -11.82
C SER A 70 -1.66 -20.64 -10.93
N TYR A 71 -1.87 -20.39 -9.64
CA TYR A 71 -2.16 -21.45 -8.68
C TYR A 71 -3.66 -21.59 -8.37
N TYR A 72 -4.40 -20.49 -8.19
CA TYR A 72 -5.83 -20.59 -7.90
C TYR A 72 -6.67 -20.57 -9.17
N VAL A 73 -6.46 -19.59 -10.07
CA VAL A 73 -7.26 -19.45 -11.29
C VAL A 73 -6.98 -20.60 -12.27
N ASN A 74 -5.71 -20.81 -12.62
CA ASN A 74 -5.33 -21.73 -13.68
C ASN A 74 -4.99 -23.16 -13.20
N TYR A 75 -5.25 -23.49 -11.93
CA TYR A 75 -4.92 -24.80 -11.37
C TYR A 75 -5.94 -25.30 -10.32
N LYS A 76 -5.96 -24.79 -9.08
CA LYS A 76 -6.80 -25.35 -8.00
C LYS A 76 -8.31 -25.19 -8.23
N MET A 77 -8.74 -24.12 -8.90
CA MET A 77 -10.17 -23.85 -9.16
C MET A 77 -10.61 -24.33 -10.55
N MET A 78 -9.79 -25.10 -11.26
CA MET A 78 -10.13 -25.72 -12.55
C MET A 78 -10.72 -27.12 -12.32
N GLU A 79 -11.53 -27.60 -13.27
CA GLU A 79 -12.11 -28.95 -13.25
C GLU A 79 -11.53 -29.80 -14.37
N PHE A 80 -11.36 -31.10 -14.12
CA PHE A 80 -11.00 -32.06 -15.17
C PHE A 80 -12.26 -32.55 -15.86
N THR A 81 -12.36 -32.30 -17.17
CA THR A 81 -13.40 -32.87 -18.02
C THR A 81 -13.16 -34.37 -18.22
N GLU A 82 -14.20 -35.14 -18.60
CA GLU A 82 -14.13 -36.58 -18.91
C GLU A 82 -12.99 -36.94 -19.91
N ASN A 83 -12.55 -36.00 -20.75
CA ASN A 83 -11.42 -36.15 -21.67
C ASN A 83 -10.04 -35.82 -21.06
N ASN A 84 -9.90 -35.77 -19.73
CA ASN A 84 -8.68 -35.33 -19.01
C ASN A 84 -8.19 -33.92 -19.42
N THR A 85 -9.11 -33.05 -19.83
CA THR A 85 -8.80 -31.66 -20.20
C THR A 85 -9.28 -30.69 -19.12
N MET A 86 -8.44 -29.71 -18.80
CA MET A 86 -8.73 -28.65 -17.83
C MET A 86 -9.80 -27.71 -18.38
N ALA A 87 -10.92 -27.60 -17.66
CA ALA A 87 -12.00 -26.67 -17.97
C ALA A 87 -12.10 -25.56 -16.90
N GLU A 88 -12.35 -24.33 -17.36
CA GLU A 88 -12.56 -23.18 -16.50
C GLU A 88 -13.92 -23.25 -15.78
N THR A 89 -13.89 -23.18 -14.45
CA THR A 89 -15.10 -23.13 -13.64
C THR A 89 -15.52 -21.68 -13.35
N TRP A 90 -16.73 -21.50 -12.81
CA TRP A 90 -17.16 -20.19 -12.29
C TRP A 90 -16.21 -19.65 -11.20
N TYR A 91 -15.66 -20.53 -10.36
CA TYR A 91 -14.74 -20.16 -9.28
C TYR A 91 -13.42 -19.61 -9.84
N SER A 92 -12.85 -20.28 -10.84
CA SER A 92 -11.62 -19.82 -11.51
C SER A 92 -11.80 -18.43 -12.11
N LYS A 93 -12.86 -18.23 -12.90
CA LYS A 93 -13.15 -16.95 -13.58
C LYS A 93 -13.35 -15.77 -12.63
N ASN A 94 -13.99 -16.01 -11.48
CA ASN A 94 -14.33 -14.95 -10.54
C ASN A 94 -13.29 -14.77 -9.41
N TYR A 95 -12.32 -15.67 -9.27
CA TYR A 95 -11.38 -15.68 -8.14
C TYR A 95 -10.64 -14.35 -7.97
N MET A 96 -10.06 -13.80 -9.04
CA MET A 96 -9.30 -12.54 -8.95
C MET A 96 -10.16 -11.36 -8.48
N ILE A 97 -11.40 -11.29 -8.95
CA ILE A 97 -12.34 -10.23 -8.55
C ILE A 97 -12.77 -10.45 -7.10
N SER A 98 -13.19 -11.66 -6.75
CA SER A 98 -13.60 -12.00 -5.38
C SER A 98 -12.47 -11.79 -4.38
N GLN A 99 -11.24 -12.18 -4.70
CA GLN A 99 -10.06 -11.96 -3.86
C GLN A 99 -9.83 -10.46 -3.61
N ASN A 100 -9.88 -9.62 -4.64
CA ASN A 100 -9.68 -8.17 -4.51
C ASN A 100 -10.77 -7.51 -3.67
N VAL A 101 -12.02 -7.92 -3.86
CA VAL A 101 -13.16 -7.41 -3.06
C VAL A 101 -13.02 -7.84 -1.61
N CYS A 102 -12.74 -9.13 -1.36
CA CYS A 102 -12.57 -9.71 -0.03
C CYS A 102 -11.32 -9.20 0.70
N SER A 103 -10.26 -8.79 0.00
CA SER A 103 -9.09 -8.19 0.65
C SER A 103 -9.29 -6.71 0.93
N GLN A 104 -9.74 -5.93 -0.06
CA GLN A 104 -9.67 -4.47 0.03
C GLN A 104 -10.86 -3.83 0.72
N LEU A 105 -12.10 -4.33 0.53
CA LEU A 105 -13.27 -3.74 1.19
C LEU A 105 -13.22 -3.91 2.71
N PRO A 106 -12.96 -5.11 3.26
CA PRO A 106 -12.84 -5.25 4.71
C PRO A 106 -11.69 -4.43 5.26
N ASN A 107 -10.55 -4.36 4.56
CA ASN A 107 -9.41 -3.55 4.98
C ASN A 107 -9.77 -2.06 5.05
N LEU A 108 -10.49 -1.53 4.06
CA LEU A 108 -10.98 -0.15 4.05
C LEU A 108 -11.94 0.13 5.21
N ILE A 109 -12.95 -0.74 5.40
CA ILE A 109 -13.95 -0.59 6.47
C ILE A 109 -13.26 -0.66 7.84
N LEU A 110 -12.39 -1.65 8.06
CA LEU A 110 -11.68 -1.82 9.32
C LEU A 110 -10.76 -0.63 9.61
N ASN A 111 -10.07 -0.09 8.60
CA ASN A 111 -9.24 1.11 8.80
C ASN A 111 -10.08 2.33 9.13
N PHE A 112 -11.23 2.52 8.47
CA PHE A 112 -12.15 3.60 8.80
C PHE A 112 -12.67 3.47 10.23
N VAL A 113 -13.13 2.27 10.60
CA VAL A 113 -13.62 1.97 11.95
C VAL A 113 -12.53 2.15 12.99
N ASN A 114 -11.28 1.77 12.71
CA ASN A 114 -10.14 1.92 13.61
C ASN A 114 -9.78 3.38 13.91
N ILE A 115 -10.22 4.34 13.09
CA ILE A 115 -10.08 5.78 13.42
C ILE A 115 -10.98 6.15 14.60
N PHE A 116 -12.22 5.65 14.61
CA PHE A 116 -13.21 5.97 15.65
C PHE A 116 -13.13 5.02 16.84
N ILE A 117 -12.77 3.76 16.59
CA ILE A 117 -12.61 2.73 17.61
C ILE A 117 -11.13 2.59 17.88
N VAL A 118 -10.68 3.25 18.94
CA VAL A 118 -9.37 2.91 19.45
C VAL A 118 -9.50 1.58 20.17
N VAL A 119 -9.07 0.50 19.52
CA VAL A 119 -8.79 -0.74 20.24
C VAL A 119 -7.86 -0.31 21.37
N LYS A 120 -8.22 -0.61 22.63
CA LYS A 120 -7.38 -0.31 23.80
C LYS A 120 -6.40 -1.46 24.00
N GLY A 121 -5.14 -1.14 24.28
CA GLY A 121 -4.15 -2.14 24.66
C GLY A 121 -2.75 -1.88 24.11
N ASP A 122 -1.77 -2.53 24.73
CA ASP A 122 -0.35 -2.43 24.39
C ASP A 122 -0.10 -2.75 22.90
N LEU A 123 0.41 -1.76 22.15
CA LEU A 123 0.80 -1.88 20.73
C LEU A 123 1.69 -3.09 20.52
N THR A 124 2.53 -3.36 21.50
CA THR A 124 3.48 -4.45 21.51
C THR A 124 2.81 -5.82 21.50
N LYS A 125 1.72 -5.98 22.26
CA LYS A 125 0.93 -7.21 22.30
C LYS A 125 0.17 -7.39 20.98
N ARG A 126 -0.34 -6.30 20.39
CA ARG A 126 -1.02 -6.34 19.09
C ARG A 126 -0.12 -6.82 17.98
N ILE A 127 1.12 -6.32 17.91
CA ILE A 127 2.12 -6.77 16.94
C ILE A 127 2.36 -8.28 17.08
N GLY A 128 2.61 -8.75 18.31
CA GLY A 128 2.85 -10.17 18.57
C GLY A 128 1.67 -11.07 18.17
N ILE A 129 0.44 -10.71 18.57
CA ILE A 129 -0.77 -11.47 18.22
C ILE A 129 -1.00 -11.46 16.71
N SER A 130 -0.82 -10.31 16.05
CA SER A 130 -1.04 -10.17 14.61
C SER A 130 -0.07 -11.05 13.82
N LEU A 131 1.21 -11.08 14.20
CA LEU A 131 2.21 -11.97 13.58
C LEU A 131 1.84 -13.46 13.74
N CYS A 132 1.37 -13.87 14.92
CA CYS A 132 0.91 -15.25 15.15
C CYS A 132 -0.30 -15.60 14.27
N VAL A 133 -1.29 -14.72 14.19
CA VAL A 133 -2.50 -14.93 13.38
C VAL A 133 -2.17 -14.96 11.89
N VAL A 134 -1.32 -14.05 11.40
CA VAL A 134 -0.84 -14.06 10.00
C VAL A 134 -0.05 -15.35 9.71
N GLY A 135 0.86 -15.76 10.60
CA GLY A 135 1.60 -17.01 10.46
C GLY A 135 0.68 -18.23 10.41
N ALA A 136 -0.35 -18.28 11.25
CA ALA A 136 -1.35 -19.34 11.24
C ALA A 136 -2.19 -19.34 9.96
N ALA A 137 -2.57 -18.17 9.43
CA ALA A 137 -3.29 -18.07 8.16
C ALA A 137 -2.46 -18.54 6.96
N VAL A 138 -1.15 -18.25 6.95
CA VAL A 138 -0.22 -18.77 5.95
C VAL A 138 -0.09 -20.29 6.06
N LEU A 139 0.07 -20.84 7.26
CA LEU A 139 0.11 -22.29 7.49
C LEU A 139 -1.19 -23.00 7.07
N PHE A 140 -2.34 -22.39 7.38
CA PHE A 140 -3.64 -22.86 6.91
C PHE A 140 -3.72 -22.88 5.38
N THR A 141 -3.20 -21.85 4.71
CA THR A 141 -3.14 -21.84 3.24
C THR A 141 -2.21 -22.94 2.71
N MET A 142 -1.06 -23.14 3.38
CA MET A 142 -0.10 -24.18 3.01
C MET A 142 -0.67 -25.60 3.15
N SER A 143 -1.55 -25.87 4.11
CA SER A 143 -2.11 -27.22 4.29
C SER A 143 -2.92 -27.68 3.08
N PHE A 144 -3.49 -26.76 2.30
CA PHE A 144 -4.27 -27.10 1.09
C PHE A 144 -3.42 -27.29 -0.17
N ILE A 145 -2.10 -27.07 -0.12
CA ILE A 145 -1.26 -27.13 -1.33
C ILE A 145 -1.31 -28.50 -2.00
N TYR A 146 -1.14 -29.56 -1.22
CA TYR A 146 -1.15 -30.94 -1.71
C TYR A 146 -2.48 -31.66 -1.49
N MET A 147 -3.51 -30.94 -1.05
CA MET A 147 -4.86 -31.50 -0.92
C MET A 147 -5.64 -31.33 -2.22
N ASP A 148 -6.35 -32.38 -2.62
CA ASP A 148 -7.28 -32.31 -3.74
C ASP A 148 -8.57 -31.60 -3.32
N THR A 149 -8.94 -30.60 -4.13
CA THR A 149 -10.08 -29.71 -3.85
C THR A 149 -11.20 -29.84 -4.88
N TRP A 150 -11.03 -30.72 -5.88
CA TRP A 150 -11.92 -30.81 -7.04
C TRP A 150 -13.34 -31.26 -6.67
N THR A 151 -13.49 -32.10 -5.64
CA THR A 151 -14.80 -32.58 -5.20
C THR A 151 -15.62 -31.54 -4.43
N TRP A 152 -14.98 -30.48 -3.93
CA TRP A 152 -15.61 -29.48 -3.04
C TRP A 152 -15.09 -28.06 -3.29
N GLN A 153 -14.87 -27.72 -4.57
CA GLN A 153 -14.29 -26.43 -4.99
C GLN A 153 -14.98 -25.21 -4.38
N GLY A 154 -16.31 -25.24 -4.25
CA GLY A 154 -17.06 -24.13 -3.63
C GLY A 154 -16.70 -23.92 -2.15
N GLY A 155 -16.49 -24.99 -1.39
CA GLY A 155 -16.03 -24.89 0.00
C GLY A 155 -14.59 -24.41 0.08
N PHE A 156 -13.70 -24.90 -0.79
CA PHE A 156 -12.32 -24.44 -0.86
C PHE A 156 -12.23 -22.94 -1.22
N PHE A 157 -13.04 -22.49 -2.17
CA PHE A 157 -13.18 -21.09 -2.57
C PHE A 157 -13.60 -20.21 -1.40
N ALA A 158 -14.68 -20.58 -0.69
CA ALA A 158 -15.16 -19.83 0.47
C ALA A 158 -14.13 -19.77 1.61
N LEU A 159 -13.49 -20.90 1.95
CA LEU A 159 -12.45 -20.94 2.98
C LEU A 159 -11.22 -20.11 2.61
N THR A 160 -10.81 -20.15 1.35
CA THR A 160 -9.70 -19.33 0.84
C THR A 160 -10.02 -17.84 0.91
N LEU A 161 -11.22 -17.43 0.52
CA LEU A 161 -11.61 -16.02 0.64
C LEU A 161 -11.73 -15.57 2.11
N LEU A 162 -12.23 -16.44 3.00
CA LEU A 162 -12.27 -16.14 4.43
C LEU A 162 -10.87 -15.97 5.01
N SER A 163 -9.91 -16.80 4.62
CA SER A 163 -8.51 -16.65 5.05
C SER A 163 -7.89 -15.36 4.50
N VAL A 164 -8.22 -14.95 3.27
CA VAL A 164 -7.79 -13.66 2.68
C VAL A 164 -8.35 -12.47 3.47
N ILE A 165 -9.62 -12.51 3.89
CA ILE A 165 -10.23 -11.47 4.73
C ILE A 165 -9.50 -11.37 6.06
N LEU A 166 -9.30 -12.51 6.74
CA LEU A 166 -8.61 -12.58 8.02
C LEU A 166 -7.16 -12.08 7.90
N LEU A 167 -6.45 -12.51 6.86
CA LEU A 167 -5.06 -12.13 6.60
C LEU A 167 -4.96 -10.62 6.38
N ASN A 168 -5.79 -10.03 5.51
CA ASN A 168 -5.74 -8.59 5.24
C ASN A 168 -6.17 -7.74 6.43
N GLY A 169 -7.21 -8.14 7.15
CA GLY A 169 -7.63 -7.44 8.37
C GLY A 169 -6.55 -7.46 9.46
N THR A 170 -5.97 -8.63 9.73
CA THR A 170 -4.87 -8.78 10.68
C THR A 170 -3.61 -8.01 10.25
N ASN A 171 -3.30 -8.06 8.95
CA ASN A 171 -2.16 -7.36 8.38
C ASN A 171 -2.31 -5.83 8.47
N GLY A 172 -3.52 -5.31 8.28
CA GLY A 172 -3.83 -3.90 8.52
C GLY A 172 -3.60 -3.50 9.99
N ILE A 173 -4.02 -4.34 10.95
CA ILE A 173 -3.74 -4.12 12.38
C ILE A 173 -2.23 -4.14 12.66
N TYR A 174 -1.50 -5.10 12.07
CA TYR A 174 -0.05 -5.20 12.21
C TYR A 174 0.66 -3.96 11.66
N GLN A 175 0.34 -3.54 10.43
CA GLN A 175 0.90 -2.37 9.78
C GLN A 175 0.63 -1.09 10.59
N ASN A 176 -0.61 -0.88 11.02
CA ASN A 176 -0.99 0.27 11.85
C ASN A 176 -0.27 0.28 13.20
N SER A 177 -0.11 -0.89 13.83
CA SER A 177 0.61 -1.00 15.11
C SER A 177 2.10 -0.71 14.96
N ILE A 178 2.72 -1.07 13.82
CA ILE A 178 4.10 -0.71 13.53
C ILE A 178 4.24 0.78 13.26
N PHE A 179 3.34 1.40 12.47
CA PHE A 179 3.35 2.84 12.27
C PHE A 179 3.15 3.62 13.58
N GLY A 180 2.27 3.14 14.45
CA GLY A 180 2.07 3.72 15.77
C GLY A 180 3.22 3.48 16.75
N LEU A 181 4.06 2.47 16.53
CA LEU A 181 5.27 2.26 17.33
C LEU A 181 6.40 3.20 16.90
N VAL A 182 6.57 3.38 15.59
CA VAL A 182 7.66 4.19 15.02
C VAL A 182 7.33 5.68 14.97
N SER A 183 6.10 6.09 15.31
CA SER A 183 5.74 7.50 15.46
C SER A 183 6.49 8.18 16.60
N ASP A 184 6.87 7.40 17.61
CA ASP A 184 7.60 7.90 18.78
C ASP A 184 9.11 7.96 18.52
N PHE A 185 9.56 7.38 17.41
CA PHE A 185 10.96 7.40 16.99
C PHE A 185 11.21 8.56 16.02
N PRO A 186 12.48 8.96 15.82
CA PRO A 186 12.82 9.92 14.78
C PRO A 186 12.25 9.50 13.41
N PHE A 187 11.79 10.47 12.60
CA PHE A 187 11.07 10.21 11.35
C PHE A 187 11.78 9.26 10.35
N LYS A 188 13.11 9.12 10.43
CA LYS A 188 13.87 8.14 9.64
C LYS A 188 13.34 6.71 9.80
N TYR A 189 12.79 6.35 10.97
CA TYR A 189 12.23 5.02 11.24
C TYR A 189 10.84 4.81 10.62
N THR A 190 9.99 5.84 10.59
CA THR A 190 8.72 5.79 9.84
C THR A 190 8.99 5.53 8.35
N ASN A 191 10.00 6.19 7.79
CA ASN A 191 10.43 5.96 6.42
C ASN A 191 11.01 4.57 6.20
N ALA A 192 11.72 4.01 7.18
CA ALA A 192 12.23 2.64 7.08
C ALA A 192 11.12 1.62 6.81
N VAL A 193 9.93 1.79 7.41
CA VAL A 193 8.74 0.96 7.14
C VAL A 193 8.31 1.08 5.68
N ILE A 194 8.19 2.31 5.17
CA ILE A 194 7.76 2.58 3.79
C ILE A 194 8.77 2.04 2.77
N ILE A 195 10.06 2.23 3.03
CA ILE A 195 11.15 1.68 2.20
C ILE A 195 11.08 0.14 2.20
N GLY A 196 10.82 -0.48 3.36
CA GLY A 196 10.60 -1.93 3.49
C GLY A 196 9.40 -2.43 2.68
N ASN A 197 8.29 -1.69 2.70
CA ASN A 197 7.10 -2.01 1.91
C ASN A 197 7.39 -2.03 0.41
N ASN A 198 8.10 -1.03 -0.11
CA ASN A 198 8.45 -0.98 -1.53
C ASN A 198 9.52 -2.02 -1.91
N PHE A 199 10.48 -2.29 -1.02
CA PHE A 199 11.46 -3.35 -1.23
C PHE A 199 10.79 -4.72 -1.32
N CYS A 200 9.77 -5.00 -0.51
CA CYS A 200 9.01 -6.24 -0.56
C CYS A 200 8.47 -6.51 -1.98
N GLY A 201 7.88 -5.52 -2.65
CA GLY A 201 7.40 -5.67 -4.03
C GLY A 201 8.50 -6.02 -5.03
N THR A 202 9.70 -5.44 -4.84
CA THR A 202 10.87 -5.74 -5.70
C THR A 202 11.31 -7.19 -5.49
N PHE A 203 11.43 -7.60 -4.24
CA PHE A 203 11.80 -8.95 -3.86
C PHE A 203 10.80 -9.99 -4.38
N VAL A 204 9.50 -9.73 -4.24
CA VAL A 204 8.42 -10.57 -4.78
C VAL A 204 8.50 -10.67 -6.30
N SER A 205 8.77 -9.57 -7.01
CA SER A 205 8.91 -9.59 -8.47
C SER A 205 10.10 -10.45 -8.94
N ILE A 206 11.23 -10.37 -8.23
CA ILE A 206 12.41 -11.20 -8.51
C ILE A 206 12.08 -12.68 -8.26
N ILE A 207 11.45 -13.00 -7.13
CA ILE A 207 11.00 -14.37 -6.83
C ILE A 207 10.00 -14.85 -7.89
N SER A 208 9.11 -13.98 -8.35
CA SER A 208 8.11 -14.34 -9.35
C SER A 208 8.75 -14.80 -10.65
N ILE A 209 9.66 -13.98 -11.18
CA ILE A 209 10.45 -14.32 -12.37
C ILE A 209 11.22 -15.62 -12.12
N ALA A 210 12.03 -15.69 -11.05
CA ALA A 210 12.85 -16.86 -10.76
C ALA A 210 12.01 -18.14 -10.63
N SER A 211 10.87 -18.08 -9.94
CA SER A 211 10.00 -19.23 -9.70
C SER A 211 9.42 -19.83 -10.97
N THR A 212 9.14 -19.00 -11.98
CA THR A 212 8.61 -19.44 -13.28
C THR A 212 9.63 -20.27 -14.05
N TYR A 213 10.93 -20.08 -13.80
CA TYR A 213 12.01 -20.85 -14.45
C TYR A 213 12.53 -22.00 -13.61
N LEU A 214 12.52 -21.85 -12.29
CA LEU A 214 13.09 -22.85 -11.38
C LEU A 214 12.12 -23.99 -11.08
N PHE A 215 10.81 -23.76 -11.21
CA PHE A 215 9.80 -24.73 -10.78
C PHE A 215 8.72 -24.92 -11.83
N GLU A 216 8.57 -26.16 -12.29
CA GLU A 216 7.53 -26.55 -13.26
C GLU A 216 6.17 -26.82 -12.61
N SER A 217 6.17 -27.32 -11.36
CA SER A 217 4.94 -27.63 -10.60
C SER A 217 4.38 -26.40 -9.90
N ASN A 218 3.06 -26.17 -10.06
CA ASN A 218 2.33 -25.08 -9.41
C ASN A 218 2.28 -25.23 -7.88
N GLU A 219 2.26 -26.46 -7.40
CA GLU A 219 2.28 -26.83 -5.98
C GLU A 219 3.63 -26.47 -5.34
N LEU A 220 4.73 -26.79 -6.02
CA LEU A 220 6.07 -26.42 -5.56
C LEU A 220 6.25 -24.89 -5.54
N ARG A 221 5.76 -24.20 -6.57
CA ARG A 221 5.71 -22.73 -6.59
C ARG A 221 4.93 -22.18 -5.39
N ALA A 222 3.74 -22.71 -5.11
CA ALA A 222 2.93 -22.30 -3.96
C ALA A 222 3.65 -22.54 -2.63
N MET A 223 4.29 -23.70 -2.48
CA MET A 223 5.09 -24.01 -1.31
C MET A 223 6.18 -22.96 -1.11
N VAL A 224 6.96 -22.64 -2.15
CA VAL A 224 8.07 -21.68 -2.05
C VAL A 224 7.56 -20.28 -1.66
N TYR A 225 6.47 -19.82 -2.26
CA TYR A 225 5.91 -18.48 -1.98
C TYR A 225 5.40 -18.35 -0.55
N PHE A 226 4.58 -19.31 -0.12
CA PHE A 226 4.03 -19.31 1.24
C PHE A 226 5.10 -19.66 2.29
N GLY A 227 6.11 -20.48 1.93
CA GLY A 227 7.27 -20.76 2.76
C GLY A 227 8.13 -19.52 3.01
N ILE A 228 8.41 -18.72 1.97
CA ILE A 228 9.12 -17.43 2.11
C ILE A 228 8.31 -16.45 2.96
N SER A 229 6.99 -16.43 2.78
CA SER A 229 6.09 -15.62 3.63
C SER A 229 6.20 -16.03 5.10
N LEU A 230 6.11 -17.33 5.39
CA LEU A 230 6.21 -17.86 6.74
C LEU A 230 7.57 -17.58 7.39
N LEU A 231 8.67 -17.77 6.65
CA LEU A 231 10.02 -17.43 7.11
C LEU A 231 10.15 -15.94 7.43
N THR A 232 9.62 -15.07 6.58
CA THR A 232 9.63 -13.61 6.80
C THR A 232 8.88 -13.25 8.08
N ILE A 233 7.69 -13.83 8.31
CA ILE A 233 6.91 -13.60 9.52
C ILE A 233 7.62 -14.16 10.76
N ALA A 234 8.27 -15.33 10.67
CA ALA A 234 9.08 -15.88 11.75
C ALA A 234 10.26 -14.98 12.10
N PHE A 235 10.96 -14.43 11.10
CA PHE A 235 12.02 -13.44 11.33
C PHE A 235 11.49 -12.15 11.96
N CYS A 236 10.34 -11.63 11.51
CA CYS A 236 9.69 -10.47 12.12
C CYS A 236 9.32 -10.73 13.59
N PHE A 237 8.81 -11.93 13.89
CA PHE A 237 8.49 -12.33 15.26
C PHE A 237 9.74 -12.39 16.14
N ALA A 238 10.82 -13.01 15.66
CA ALA A 238 12.08 -13.08 16.37
C ALA A 238 12.74 -11.70 16.55
N SER A 239 12.77 -10.86 15.50
CA SER A 239 13.33 -9.51 15.54
C SER A 239 12.59 -8.61 16.53
N PHE A 240 11.29 -8.83 16.69
CA PHE A 240 10.49 -8.07 17.65
C PHE A 240 10.90 -8.30 19.11
N PHE A 241 11.26 -9.53 19.49
CA PHE A 241 11.80 -9.79 20.83
C PHE A 241 13.17 -9.13 21.04
N THR A 242 13.99 -9.10 20.00
CA THR A 242 15.29 -8.42 20.02
C THR A 242 15.11 -6.92 20.18
N LEU A 243 14.17 -6.32 19.45
CA LEU A 243 13.89 -4.88 19.49
C LEU A 243 13.64 -4.37 20.91
N LYS A 244 12.81 -5.08 21.70
CA LYS A 244 12.50 -4.72 23.10
C LYS A 244 13.70 -4.72 24.05
N LYS A 245 14.77 -5.43 23.68
CA LYS A 245 16.00 -5.50 24.48
C LYS A 245 16.95 -4.34 24.18
N LEU A 246 16.76 -3.63 23.06
CA LEU A 246 17.67 -2.57 22.63
C LEU A 246 17.50 -1.32 23.50
N PRO A 247 18.61 -0.66 23.90
CA PRO A 247 18.57 0.58 24.69
C PRO A 247 17.79 1.70 23.99
N PHE A 248 17.92 1.79 22.66
CA PHE A 248 17.20 2.76 21.83
C PHE A 248 15.68 2.63 21.99
N TYR A 249 15.14 1.42 21.78
CA TYR A 249 13.72 1.15 21.98
C TYR A 249 13.27 1.49 23.39
N ARG A 250 14.04 1.09 24.40
CA ARG A 250 13.70 1.32 25.82
C ARG A 250 13.71 2.80 26.19
N PHE A 251 14.53 3.62 25.54
CA PHE A 251 14.56 5.06 25.77
C PHE A 251 13.25 5.70 25.30
N TYR A 252 12.88 5.50 24.03
CA TYR A 252 11.65 6.07 23.48
C TYR A 252 10.39 5.48 24.12
N ALA A 253 10.36 4.17 24.41
CA ALA A 253 9.25 3.53 25.12
C ALA A 253 9.10 3.99 26.59
N LYS A 254 10.19 4.39 27.25
CA LYS A 254 10.13 4.97 28.61
C LYS A 254 9.77 6.46 28.60
N SER A 255 10.13 7.19 27.54
CA SER A 255 9.69 8.56 27.33
C SER A 255 8.16 8.63 27.28
N GLU A 256 7.52 7.68 26.59
CA GLU A 256 6.06 7.51 26.58
C GLU A 256 5.52 7.29 28.01
N GLN A 257 6.11 6.36 28.77
CA GLN A 257 5.66 6.08 30.15
C GLN A 257 5.83 7.27 31.10
N LYS A 258 6.92 8.05 30.97
CA LYS A 258 7.12 9.26 31.76
C LYS A 258 6.14 10.38 31.38
N SER A 259 5.89 10.60 30.09
CA SER A 259 4.85 11.54 29.65
C SER A 259 3.45 11.15 30.15
N VAL A 260 3.21 9.85 30.37
CA VAL A 260 1.96 9.35 30.95
C VAL A 260 1.88 9.56 32.47
N GLU A 261 3.00 9.42 33.18
CA GLU A 261 3.07 9.61 34.64
C GLU A 261 3.06 11.07 35.08
N ASP A 262 3.63 11.99 34.29
CA ASP A 262 3.79 13.42 34.64
C ASP A 262 2.53 14.27 34.44
N GLY A 263 1.40 13.68 34.04
CA GLY A 263 0.10 14.39 33.96
C GLY A 263 0.03 15.47 32.87
N GLU A 264 1.08 15.66 32.07
CA GLU A 264 0.93 16.15 30.70
C GLU A 264 -0.03 15.17 30.04
N SER A 265 -1.24 15.62 29.73
CA SER A 265 -2.32 14.78 29.23
C SER A 265 -1.74 13.81 28.22
N SER A 266 -1.61 12.54 28.62
CA SER A 266 -1.49 11.50 27.65
C SER A 266 -2.65 11.78 26.71
N GLU A 267 -2.38 11.93 25.42
CA GLU A 267 -3.35 11.50 24.44
C GLU A 267 -3.55 10.01 24.70
N GLU A 268 -4.25 9.67 25.80
CA GLU A 268 -4.98 8.45 25.96
C GLU A 268 -5.61 8.27 24.60
N GLN A 269 -5.43 7.08 24.08
CA GLN A 269 -6.15 6.45 22.98
C GLN A 269 -7.67 6.73 23.07
N GLN A 270 -8.07 7.98 22.90
CA GLN A 270 -9.43 8.47 22.88
C GLN A 270 -9.89 8.24 21.45
N ALA A 271 -11.03 7.56 21.37
CA ALA A 271 -11.81 7.48 20.15
C ALA A 271 -11.87 8.87 19.51
N VAL A 272 -11.32 9.00 18.30
CA VAL A 272 -11.41 10.25 17.54
C VAL A 272 -12.89 10.52 17.34
N THR A 273 -13.38 11.65 17.83
CA THR A 273 -14.78 12.02 17.61
C THR A 273 -14.99 12.38 16.15
N PHE A 274 -16.22 12.22 15.64
CA PHE A 274 -16.53 12.63 14.26
C PHE A 274 -16.23 14.13 14.01
N ARG A 275 -16.38 14.96 15.05
CA ARG A 275 -16.02 16.38 15.01
C ARG A 275 -14.52 16.58 14.81
N GLU A 276 -13.68 15.86 15.53
CA GLU A 276 -12.22 15.92 15.39
C GLU A 276 -11.76 15.36 14.06
N PHE A 277 -12.34 14.25 13.59
CA PHE A 277 -12.07 13.70 12.26
C PHE A 277 -12.33 14.76 11.19
N TRP A 278 -13.50 15.40 11.23
CA TRP A 278 -13.88 16.39 10.24
C TRP A 278 -13.04 17.67 10.32
N ALA A 279 -12.70 18.13 11.54
CA ALA A 279 -11.82 19.27 11.74
C ALA A 279 -10.40 19.00 11.23
N THR A 280 -9.86 17.80 11.52
CA THR A 280 -8.56 17.35 11.02
C THR A 280 -8.58 17.22 9.50
N PHE A 281 -9.66 16.67 8.93
CA PHE A 281 -9.85 16.56 7.48
C PHE A 281 -9.79 17.93 6.81
N LYS A 282 -10.57 18.90 7.31
CA LYS A 282 -10.62 20.26 6.78
C LYS A 282 -9.26 20.96 6.83
N GLU A 283 -8.51 20.77 7.90
CA GLU A 283 -7.19 21.37 8.07
C GLU A 283 -6.15 20.73 7.13
N GLY A 284 -6.10 19.39 7.12
CA GLY A 284 -5.12 18.59 6.37
C GLY A 284 -5.53 18.17 4.97
N TRP A 285 -6.63 18.71 4.40
CA TRP A 285 -7.28 18.18 3.19
C TRP A 285 -6.32 18.05 1.99
N ILE A 286 -5.36 18.97 1.85
CA ILE A 286 -4.33 18.94 0.80
C ILE A 286 -3.46 17.69 0.95
N GLY A 287 -2.99 17.40 2.17
CA GLY A 287 -2.19 16.22 2.47
C GLY A 287 -2.97 14.93 2.20
N PHE A 288 -4.21 14.84 2.65
CA PHE A 288 -5.08 13.68 2.40
C PHE A 288 -5.34 13.45 0.91
N THR A 289 -5.58 14.52 0.16
CA THR A 289 -5.77 14.45 -1.30
C THR A 289 -4.50 14.01 -2.01
N ASN A 290 -3.33 14.48 -1.55
CA ASN A 290 -2.04 14.08 -2.11
C ASN A 290 -1.79 12.56 -1.92
N VAL A 291 -2.07 12.04 -0.72
CA VAL A 291 -1.98 10.60 -0.43
C VAL A 291 -2.95 9.85 -1.33
N PHE A 292 -4.23 10.22 -1.33
CA PHE A 292 -5.27 9.56 -2.11
C PHE A 292 -4.93 9.51 -3.60
N LEU A 293 -4.63 10.65 -4.23
CA LEU A 293 -4.35 10.71 -5.66
C LEU A 293 -3.08 9.96 -6.05
N THR A 294 -2.07 9.95 -5.17
CA THR A 294 -0.84 9.20 -5.42
C THR A 294 -1.13 7.72 -5.62
N PHE A 295 -1.93 7.10 -4.74
CA PHE A 295 -2.29 5.69 -4.85
C PHE A 295 -3.39 5.43 -5.87
N PHE A 296 -4.35 6.34 -6.02
CA PHE A 296 -5.40 6.26 -7.04
C PHE A 296 -4.79 6.12 -8.44
N VAL A 297 -3.94 7.07 -8.85
CA VAL A 297 -3.29 7.04 -10.17
C VAL A 297 -2.42 5.79 -10.31
N THR A 298 -1.71 5.40 -9.25
CA THR A 298 -0.89 4.18 -9.24
C THR A 298 -1.70 2.93 -9.51
N LEU A 299 -2.78 2.71 -8.78
CA LEU A 299 -3.55 1.47 -8.88
C LEU A 299 -4.54 1.47 -10.06
N THR A 300 -4.84 2.64 -10.64
CA THR A 300 -5.52 2.72 -11.95
C THR A 300 -4.64 2.18 -13.07
N ILE A 301 -3.34 2.54 -13.07
CA ILE A 301 -2.42 2.20 -14.16
C ILE A 301 -1.73 0.85 -13.91
N PHE A 302 -1.10 0.68 -12.75
CA PHE A 302 -0.33 -0.51 -12.39
C PHE A 302 -1.11 -1.47 -11.48
N PRO A 303 -1.13 -2.79 -11.77
CA PRO A 303 -0.63 -3.43 -12.98
C PRO A 303 -1.66 -3.44 -14.13
N ALA A 304 -2.95 -3.23 -13.83
CA ALA A 304 -4.07 -3.56 -14.71
C ALA A 304 -3.97 -2.98 -16.14
N THR A 305 -3.61 -1.71 -16.28
CA THR A 305 -3.46 -1.09 -17.61
C THR A 305 -2.12 -1.48 -18.25
N MET A 306 -1.04 -1.54 -17.46
CA MET A 306 0.30 -1.82 -17.96
C MET A 306 0.47 -3.21 -18.56
N ILE A 307 -0.14 -4.25 -17.97
CA ILE A 307 -0.06 -5.63 -18.48
C ILE A 307 -0.71 -5.80 -19.86
N ASN A 308 -1.64 -4.90 -20.19
CA ASN A 308 -2.36 -4.91 -21.46
C ASN A 308 -1.60 -4.17 -22.57
N VAL A 309 -0.53 -3.43 -22.25
CA VAL A 309 0.31 -2.79 -23.27
C VAL A 309 1.05 -3.85 -24.07
N GLN A 310 0.81 -3.88 -25.38
CA GLN A 310 1.46 -4.77 -26.33
C GLN A 310 2.84 -4.23 -26.70
N PRO A 311 3.91 -5.00 -26.44
CA PRO A 311 5.22 -4.65 -26.95
C PRO A 311 5.30 -4.90 -28.46
N ASP A 312 6.01 -4.01 -29.14
CA ASP A 312 6.60 -4.29 -30.45
C ASP A 312 7.60 -5.45 -30.31
N THR A 313 7.35 -6.54 -31.04
CA THR A 313 8.10 -7.79 -30.96
C THR A 313 9.49 -7.71 -31.57
N ASP A 314 9.72 -6.76 -32.48
CA ASP A 314 11.01 -6.58 -33.15
C ASP A 314 11.96 -5.68 -32.35
N ASN A 315 11.45 -5.04 -31.30
CA ASN A 315 12.21 -4.09 -30.49
C ASN A 315 13.17 -4.80 -29.51
N ILE A 316 14.33 -4.16 -29.28
CA ILE A 316 15.38 -4.68 -28.40
C ILE A 316 14.92 -4.97 -26.95
N LEU A 317 13.96 -4.22 -26.42
CA LEU A 317 13.43 -4.45 -25.06
C LEU A 317 12.62 -5.76 -24.98
N TYR A 318 11.98 -6.18 -26.08
CA TYR A 318 11.27 -7.45 -26.12
C TYR A 318 12.21 -8.62 -26.39
N THR A 319 13.15 -8.43 -27.32
CA THR A 319 14.12 -9.48 -27.66
C THR A 319 15.15 -9.73 -26.55
N SER A 320 15.49 -8.72 -25.74
CA SER A 320 16.40 -8.87 -24.59
C SER A 320 15.88 -9.81 -23.51
N VAL A 321 14.57 -10.03 -23.46
CA VAL A 321 13.91 -10.99 -22.55
C VAL A 321 13.51 -12.29 -23.28
N GLY A 322 14.21 -12.62 -24.36
CA GLY A 322 14.02 -13.86 -25.11
C GLY A 322 12.71 -13.93 -25.89
N SER A 323 12.13 -12.78 -26.27
CA SER A 323 10.87 -12.70 -27.00
C SER A 323 9.71 -13.45 -26.33
N ASN A 324 9.68 -13.42 -25.00
CA ASN A 324 8.65 -14.07 -24.18
C ASN A 324 7.79 -13.01 -23.50
N ARG A 325 6.47 -13.02 -23.78
CA ARG A 325 5.51 -12.07 -23.19
C ARG A 325 5.47 -12.13 -21.66
N GLY A 326 5.50 -13.33 -21.08
CA GLY A 326 5.48 -13.51 -19.62
C GLY A 326 6.70 -12.87 -18.95
N LEU A 327 7.89 -13.05 -19.53
CA LEU A 327 9.10 -12.36 -19.07
C LEU A 327 9.04 -10.86 -19.26
N TYR A 328 8.53 -10.41 -20.41
CA TYR A 328 8.38 -8.98 -20.67
C TYR A 328 7.51 -8.33 -19.60
N ILE A 329 6.38 -8.95 -19.25
CA ILE A 329 5.51 -8.50 -18.17
C ILE A 329 6.25 -8.57 -16.81
N GLY A 330 6.90 -9.69 -16.50
CA GLY A 330 7.65 -9.85 -15.25
C GLY A 330 8.72 -8.77 -15.06
N VAL A 331 9.50 -8.47 -16.10
CA VAL A 331 10.64 -7.55 -16.06
C VAL A 331 10.20 -6.09 -16.21
N TYR A 332 9.48 -5.76 -17.29
CA TYR A 332 9.18 -4.37 -17.67
C TYR A 332 7.85 -3.84 -17.14
N VAL A 333 7.00 -4.68 -16.55
CA VAL A 333 5.83 -4.24 -15.79
C VAL A 333 6.11 -4.35 -14.30
N PHE A 334 6.29 -5.57 -13.77
CA PHE A 334 6.35 -5.79 -12.33
C PHE A 334 7.70 -5.41 -11.70
N LEU A 335 8.82 -5.93 -12.20
CA LEU A 335 10.14 -5.65 -11.63
C LEU A 335 10.53 -4.18 -11.81
N LEU A 336 10.36 -3.62 -13.01
CA LEU A 336 10.62 -2.21 -13.29
C LEU A 336 9.82 -1.32 -12.35
N PHE A 337 8.52 -1.58 -12.21
CA PHE A 337 7.67 -0.77 -11.34
C PHE A 337 8.13 -0.82 -9.89
N ASN A 338 8.28 -2.03 -9.35
CA ASN A 338 8.61 -2.20 -7.95
C ASN A 338 10.01 -1.68 -7.63
N LEU A 339 11.00 -1.91 -8.50
CA LEU A 339 12.37 -1.43 -8.31
C LEU A 339 12.44 0.10 -8.33
N LEU A 340 11.79 0.75 -9.30
CA LEU A 340 11.80 2.21 -9.38
C LEU A 340 10.96 2.86 -8.27
N ALA A 341 9.86 2.23 -7.83
CA ALA A 341 9.13 2.68 -6.66
C ALA A 341 9.99 2.57 -5.38
N PHE A 342 10.74 1.49 -5.22
CA PHE A 342 11.70 1.34 -4.14
C PHE A 342 12.78 2.43 -4.18
N ILE A 343 13.44 2.62 -5.33
CA ILE A 343 14.42 3.70 -5.52
C ILE A 343 13.81 5.07 -5.24
N GLY A 344 12.61 5.34 -5.73
CA GLY A 344 11.88 6.58 -5.48
C GLY A 344 11.68 6.84 -3.99
N SER A 345 11.26 5.82 -3.24
CA SER A 345 11.05 5.95 -1.78
C SER A 345 12.36 6.20 -1.02
N MET A 346 13.47 5.58 -1.46
CA MET A 346 14.80 5.85 -0.90
C MET A 346 15.24 7.29 -1.18
N LEU A 347 15.02 7.79 -2.39
CA LEU A 347 15.33 9.17 -2.77
C LEU A 347 14.54 10.17 -1.92
N GLY A 348 13.24 9.93 -1.70
CA GLY A 348 12.38 10.79 -0.87
C GLY A 348 12.84 10.84 0.60
N SER A 349 13.35 9.71 1.09
CA SER A 349 13.89 9.61 2.45
C SER A 349 15.27 10.25 2.58
N TYR A 350 16.11 10.15 1.56
CA TYR A 350 17.46 10.73 1.55
C TYR A 350 17.42 12.26 1.42
N LYS A 351 16.65 12.79 0.45
CA LYS A 351 16.55 14.23 0.21
C LYS A 351 15.15 14.64 -0.24
N GLN A 352 14.54 15.51 0.55
CA GLN A 352 13.24 16.10 0.22
C GLN A 352 13.42 17.31 -0.69
N VAL A 353 13.44 17.07 -2.00
CA VAL A 353 13.61 18.13 -3.02
C VAL A 353 12.32 18.93 -3.21
N ILE A 354 11.18 18.27 -3.10
CA ILE A 354 9.86 18.90 -3.25
C ILE A 354 9.40 19.38 -1.88
N ALA A 355 9.23 20.70 -1.70
CA ALA A 355 8.66 21.25 -0.48
C ALA A 355 7.17 20.86 -0.31
N PRO A 356 6.65 20.75 0.93
CA PRO A 356 5.25 20.39 1.20
C PRO A 356 4.25 21.25 0.42
N GLU A 357 4.46 22.57 0.35
CA GLU A 357 3.59 23.53 -0.36
C GLU A 357 3.47 23.29 -1.88
N HIS A 358 4.52 22.75 -2.49
CA HIS A 358 4.57 22.46 -3.93
C HIS A 358 4.15 21.03 -4.26
N MET A 359 4.00 20.17 -3.26
CA MET A 359 3.76 18.74 -3.44
C MET A 359 2.48 18.44 -4.26
N ARG A 360 1.42 19.22 -4.04
CA ARG A 360 0.14 19.07 -4.77
C ARG A 360 0.29 19.15 -6.28
N ILE A 361 1.19 20.00 -6.78
CA ILE A 361 1.41 20.20 -8.22
C ILE A 361 1.91 18.89 -8.84
N TRP A 362 2.91 18.29 -8.21
CA TRP A 362 3.51 17.04 -8.68
C TRP A 362 2.56 15.86 -8.59
N VAL A 363 1.75 15.77 -7.53
CA VAL A 363 0.74 14.73 -7.41
C VAL A 363 -0.36 14.91 -8.47
N TYR A 364 -0.82 16.14 -8.72
CA TYR A 364 -1.93 16.39 -9.64
C TYR A 364 -1.52 16.19 -11.10
N ILE A 365 -0.28 16.53 -11.46
CA ILE A 365 0.28 16.24 -12.78
C ILE A 365 0.27 14.72 -13.08
N ARG A 366 0.40 13.84 -12.07
CA ARG A 366 0.32 12.39 -12.29
C ARG A 366 -1.03 11.95 -12.84
N VAL A 367 -2.12 12.71 -12.62
CA VAL A 367 -3.42 12.39 -13.22
C VAL A 367 -3.33 12.34 -14.75
N LEU A 368 -2.45 13.15 -15.36
CA LEU A 368 -2.20 13.14 -16.81
C LEU A 368 -1.53 11.84 -17.30
N LEU A 369 -0.95 11.03 -16.41
CA LEU A 369 -0.44 9.72 -16.77
C LEU A 369 -1.57 8.76 -17.16
N ILE A 370 -2.76 8.88 -16.57
CA ILE A 370 -3.91 8.01 -16.90
C ILE A 370 -4.23 8.06 -18.40
N PRO A 371 -4.56 9.23 -19.00
CA PRO A 371 -4.80 9.30 -20.43
C PRO A 371 -3.55 8.96 -21.25
N ALA A 372 -2.33 9.31 -20.79
CA ALA A 372 -1.10 8.95 -21.50
C ALA A 372 -0.96 7.43 -21.69
N PHE A 373 -1.32 6.62 -20.69
CA PHE A 373 -1.34 5.16 -20.80
C PHE A 373 -2.48 4.63 -21.69
N CYS A 374 -3.64 5.30 -21.73
CA CYS A 374 -4.72 4.94 -22.67
C CYS A 374 -4.31 5.08 -24.14
N PHE A 375 -3.45 6.04 -24.46
CA PHE A 375 -2.95 6.26 -25.82
C PHE A 375 -1.81 5.33 -26.25
N LEU A 376 -1.32 4.45 -25.37
CA LEU A 376 -0.36 3.39 -25.71
C LEU A 376 -1.06 2.24 -26.44
N ASN A 377 -0.30 1.32 -27.02
CA ASN A 377 -0.83 0.14 -27.72
C ASN A 377 -1.44 -0.91 -26.76
N LEU A 378 -2.72 -0.79 -26.36
CA LEU A 378 -3.39 -1.73 -25.43
C LEU A 378 -4.04 -2.91 -26.16
N TYR A 379 -4.09 -4.08 -25.51
CA TYR A 379 -4.75 -5.29 -25.99
C TYR A 379 -5.58 -6.00 -24.90
N PRO A 380 -6.73 -6.62 -25.23
CA PRO A 380 -7.37 -6.66 -26.55
C PRO A 380 -7.68 -5.26 -27.07
N ASP A 381 -7.61 -5.06 -28.39
CA ASP A 381 -7.93 -3.76 -28.97
C ASP A 381 -9.44 -3.58 -28.95
N THR A 382 -9.92 -3.08 -27.81
CA THR A 382 -11.31 -2.66 -27.62
C THR A 382 -11.50 -1.19 -27.99
N ARG A 383 -10.49 -0.57 -28.62
CA ARG A 383 -10.50 0.73 -29.30
C ARG A 383 -11.87 1.07 -29.92
N GLY A 384 -12.58 2.08 -29.42
CA GLY A 384 -13.62 2.74 -30.20
C GLY A 384 -12.99 3.66 -31.27
N ILE A 385 -13.08 4.97 -31.04
CA ILE A 385 -12.56 6.09 -31.83
C ILE A 385 -11.14 6.52 -31.35
N LEU A 386 -10.70 6.09 -30.17
CA LEU A 386 -9.49 6.52 -29.47
C LEU A 386 -8.25 6.04 -30.24
N PRO A 387 -7.40 6.95 -30.77
CA PRO A 387 -6.24 6.54 -31.53
C PRO A 387 -5.16 5.94 -30.62
N VAL A 388 -4.32 5.08 -31.19
CA VAL A 388 -3.03 4.73 -30.61
C VAL A 388 -2.03 5.81 -31.00
N LEU A 389 -1.53 6.59 -30.04
CA LEU A 389 -0.57 7.67 -30.32
C LEU A 389 0.88 7.18 -30.27
N CYS A 390 1.16 6.12 -29.51
CA CYS A 390 2.52 5.62 -29.31
C CYS A 390 2.57 4.08 -29.26
N THR A 391 3.23 3.47 -30.24
CA THR A 391 3.47 2.02 -30.29
C THR A 391 4.90 1.63 -29.86
N SER A 392 5.79 2.60 -29.68
CA SER A 392 7.20 2.33 -29.35
C SER A 392 7.36 1.80 -27.92
N ASN A 393 8.10 0.70 -27.76
CA ASN A 393 8.43 0.15 -26.44
C ASN A 393 9.21 1.14 -25.56
N TRP A 394 9.99 2.04 -26.16
CA TRP A 394 10.71 3.09 -25.42
C TRP A 394 9.77 4.12 -24.80
N CYS A 395 8.67 4.42 -25.49
CA CYS A 395 7.61 5.30 -25.00
C CYS A 395 6.95 4.71 -23.75
N TYR A 396 6.57 3.43 -23.82
CA TYR A 396 6.07 2.67 -22.67
C TYR A 396 7.10 2.64 -21.54
N PHE A 397 8.37 2.31 -21.83
CA PHE A 397 9.44 2.22 -20.83
C PHE A 397 9.66 3.54 -20.09
N ILE A 398 9.69 4.68 -20.79
CA ILE A 398 9.89 6.01 -20.20
C ILE A 398 8.68 6.39 -19.33
N LEU A 399 7.46 6.24 -19.85
CA LEU A 399 6.23 6.55 -19.11
C LEU A 399 6.11 5.67 -17.85
N SER A 400 6.42 4.37 -17.98
CA SER A 400 6.42 3.44 -16.85
C SER A 400 7.47 3.83 -15.82
N SER A 401 8.67 4.20 -16.27
CA SER A 401 9.73 4.64 -15.35
C SER A 401 9.36 5.90 -14.57
N ILE A 402 8.79 6.90 -15.25
CA ILE A 402 8.28 8.13 -14.61
C ILE A 402 7.17 7.78 -13.61
N MET A 403 6.23 6.94 -14.03
CA MET A 403 5.09 6.53 -13.22
C MET A 403 5.52 5.81 -11.93
N SER A 404 6.45 4.87 -12.04
CA SER A 404 6.94 4.07 -10.93
C SER A 404 7.82 4.86 -9.97
N LEU A 405 8.79 5.63 -10.50
CA LEU A 405 9.68 6.46 -9.69
C LEU A 405 8.89 7.54 -8.93
N SER A 406 7.94 8.20 -9.61
CA SER A 406 7.08 9.21 -8.97
C SER A 406 6.14 8.59 -7.94
N SER A 407 5.62 7.37 -8.16
CA SER A 407 4.82 6.64 -7.17
C SER A 407 5.60 6.42 -5.87
N GLY A 408 6.84 5.93 -5.97
CA GLY A 408 7.72 5.71 -4.82
C GLY A 408 8.11 7.00 -4.09
N TYR A 409 8.55 8.01 -4.84
CA TYR A 409 9.01 9.27 -4.29
C TYR A 409 7.88 10.04 -3.60
N LEU A 410 6.74 10.21 -4.28
CA LEU A 410 5.61 10.98 -3.73
C LEU A 410 4.87 10.24 -2.63
N SER A 411 4.80 8.90 -2.64
CA SER A 411 4.19 8.17 -1.52
C SER A 411 4.98 8.35 -0.22
N SER A 412 6.31 8.28 -0.29
CA SER A 412 7.19 8.56 0.87
C SER A 412 7.00 9.99 1.37
N LEU A 413 7.06 10.99 0.50
CA LEU A 413 6.83 12.38 0.89
C LEU A 413 5.41 12.63 1.42
N SER A 414 4.39 11.97 0.86
CA SER A 414 2.99 12.15 1.30
C SER A 414 2.82 11.76 2.76
N MET A 415 3.37 10.60 3.12
CA MET A 415 3.30 10.09 4.49
C MET A 415 4.16 10.91 5.45
N MET A 416 5.29 11.44 4.98
CA MET A 416 6.14 12.33 5.79
C MET A 416 5.47 13.68 6.05
N TYR A 417 4.85 14.28 5.03
CA TYR A 417 4.36 15.64 5.11
C TYR A 417 2.98 15.78 5.72
N ILE A 418 2.24 14.68 5.92
CA ILE A 418 0.86 14.76 6.41
C ILE A 418 0.74 15.55 7.72
N THR A 419 1.68 15.36 8.65
CA THR A 419 1.71 16.05 9.95
C THR A 419 2.02 17.54 9.83
N ARG A 420 2.58 18.00 8.70
CA ARG A 420 2.86 19.43 8.44
C ARG A 420 1.63 20.19 7.97
N TYR A 421 0.63 19.50 7.42
CA TYR A 421 -0.62 20.11 6.98
C TYR A 421 -1.62 20.31 8.13
N VAL A 422 -1.28 19.87 9.35
CA VAL A 422 -2.15 19.97 10.52
C VAL A 422 -1.42 20.56 11.73
N SER A 423 -2.17 20.95 12.75
CA SER A 423 -1.66 21.30 14.06
C SER A 423 -0.99 20.10 14.75
N ALA A 424 -0.03 20.36 15.63
CA ALA A 424 0.71 19.31 16.34
C ALA A 424 -0.23 18.38 17.14
N GLU A 425 -1.26 18.97 17.77
CA GLU A 425 -2.33 18.26 18.50
C GLU A 425 -3.14 17.29 17.62
N ARG A 426 -3.12 17.45 16.30
CA ARG A 426 -3.86 16.61 15.35
C ARG A 426 -2.96 15.73 14.50
N ALA A 427 -1.65 15.76 14.72
CA ALA A 427 -0.67 15.02 13.92
C ALA A 427 -0.95 13.51 13.94
N ARG A 428 -1.29 12.97 15.12
CA ARG A 428 -1.62 11.55 15.29
C ARG A 428 -2.86 11.14 14.51
N THR A 429 -3.97 11.87 14.70
CA THR A 429 -5.22 11.65 13.95
C THR A 429 -4.99 11.79 12.45
N ALA A 430 -4.18 12.77 12.02
CA ALA A 430 -3.83 12.95 10.62
C ALA A 430 -3.04 11.77 10.05
N MET A 431 -2.10 11.16 10.80
CA MET A 431 -1.41 9.95 10.37
C MET A 431 -2.38 8.77 10.18
N MET A 432 -3.32 8.57 11.11
CA MET A 432 -4.35 7.53 11.01
C MET A 432 -5.26 7.76 9.80
N MET A 433 -5.68 9.01 9.58
CA MET A 433 -6.48 9.38 8.42
C MET A 433 -5.69 9.21 7.11
N ALA A 434 -4.40 9.51 7.07
CA ALA A 434 -3.56 9.27 5.89
C ALA A 434 -3.54 7.79 5.50
N ALA A 435 -3.43 6.86 6.46
CA ALA A 435 -3.52 5.42 6.18
C ALA A 435 -4.89 5.06 5.56
N PHE A 436 -5.98 5.64 6.07
CA PHE A 436 -7.31 5.46 5.47
C PHE A 436 -7.42 6.02 4.05
N PHE A 437 -6.91 7.23 3.78
CA PHE A 437 -6.91 7.84 2.44
C PHE A 437 -6.01 7.10 1.45
N LEU A 438 -4.92 6.49 1.93
CA LEU A 438 -4.07 5.59 1.15
C LEU A 438 -4.86 4.38 0.67
N ILE A 439 -5.54 3.66 1.58
CA ILE A 439 -6.34 2.48 1.24
C ILE A 439 -7.55 2.87 0.35
N SER A 440 -8.17 4.02 0.64
CA SER A 440 -9.22 4.58 -0.19
C SER A 440 -8.74 4.83 -1.63
N GLY A 441 -7.53 5.36 -1.80
CA GLY A 441 -6.89 5.56 -3.09
C GLY A 441 -6.62 4.24 -3.81
N ILE A 442 -6.16 3.20 -3.10
CA ILE A 442 -5.97 1.85 -3.65
C ILE A 442 -7.30 1.29 -4.17
N VAL A 443 -8.34 1.29 -3.34
CA VAL A 443 -9.67 0.77 -3.69
C VAL A 443 -10.24 1.53 -4.89
N ALA A 444 -10.23 2.86 -4.83
CA ALA A 444 -10.72 3.70 -5.91
C ALA A 444 -9.94 3.48 -7.21
N GLY A 445 -8.62 3.33 -7.13
CA GLY A 445 -7.76 3.07 -8.29
C GLY A 445 -8.07 1.73 -8.96
N ILE A 446 -8.23 0.66 -8.17
CA ILE A 446 -8.60 -0.68 -8.66
C ILE A 446 -10.00 -0.69 -9.30
N VAL A 447 -10.97 0.01 -8.72
CA VAL A 447 -12.31 0.13 -9.31
C VAL A 447 -12.24 0.95 -10.60
N PHE A 448 -11.50 2.05 -10.58
CA PHE A 448 -11.40 2.95 -11.72
C PHE A 448 -10.61 2.36 -12.89
N SER A 449 -9.68 1.43 -12.67
CA SER A 449 -9.02 0.71 -13.78
C SER A 449 -10.03 -0.06 -14.64
N ARG A 450 -11.09 -0.63 -14.04
CA ARG A 450 -12.19 -1.28 -14.77
C ARG A 450 -13.07 -0.30 -15.52
N VAL A 451 -13.32 0.86 -14.91
CA VAL A 451 -14.03 1.97 -15.58
C VAL A 451 -13.21 2.46 -16.77
N LEU A 452 -11.88 2.53 -16.63
CA LEU A 452 -10.96 2.91 -17.69
C LEU A 452 -10.95 1.91 -18.85
N GLU A 453 -10.88 0.60 -18.55
CA GLU A 453 -11.04 -0.48 -19.56
C GLU A 453 -12.34 -0.31 -20.34
N SER A 454 -13.45 -0.05 -19.63
CA SER A 454 -14.76 0.16 -20.25
C SER A 454 -14.83 1.46 -21.07
N PHE A 455 -14.20 2.53 -20.60
CA PHE A 455 -14.13 3.82 -21.28
C PHE A 455 -13.35 3.73 -22.58
N VAL A 456 -12.20 3.07 -22.56
CA VAL A 456 -11.41 2.74 -23.76
C VAL A 456 -12.20 1.82 -24.70
N GLY A 457 -13.09 0.98 -24.17
CA GLY A 457 -14.01 0.15 -24.96
C GLY A 457 -15.09 0.93 -25.73
N LEU A 458 -15.55 2.05 -25.16
CA LEU A 458 -16.66 2.86 -25.70
C LEU A 458 -16.18 3.93 -26.69
N PHE A 459 -15.00 4.48 -26.43
CA PHE A 459 -14.43 5.60 -27.15
C PHE A 459 -13.16 5.24 -27.83
#